data_AF-A0A367KLG9-F1
#
_entry.id   AF-A0A367KLG9-F1
#
_cell.length_a   1.000
_cell.length_b   1.000
_cell.length_c   1.000
_cell.angle_alpha   90.00
_cell.angle_beta   90.00
_cell.angle_gamma   90.00
#
_symmetry.space_group_name_H-M   'P 1'
#
loop_
_entity.id
_entity.type
_entity.pdbx_description
1 polymer ?
#
loop_
_entity_poly.entity_id
_entity_poly.type
_entity_poly.pdbx_seq_one_letter_code
_entity_poly.pdbx_strand_id
1 'polypeptide(L)'
;MMANPKHSIESETLPDFTNRTFNFAPPYRSDQPHLFRSFGDTLKDVTDGYFNANLNPVISALFVAGNPRNDPMIGKTFLTVEKKQKDGWEIVRTDNDYDTRFYWQYKHPLLGMSEARIEWHVDSSVKPGIYRLGYFGHSRASFSK
;
A
#
# COMPACT_ATOMS: atom_id res chain seq x y z
N MET A 1 20.43 -38.69 -5.61
CA MET A 1 21.09 -39.53 -4.59
C MET A 1 22.00 -38.64 -3.77
N MET A 2 21.78 -38.50 -2.46
CA MET A 2 22.77 -37.82 -1.61
C MET A 2 23.94 -38.78 -1.39
N ALA A 3 25.18 -38.31 -1.58
CA ALA A 3 26.37 -39.09 -1.31
C ALA A 3 26.55 -39.22 0.20
N ASN A 4 26.51 -40.46 0.69
CA ASN A 4 26.85 -40.88 2.05
C ASN A 4 25.84 -40.55 3.18
N PRO A 5 24.99 -41.51 3.60
CA PRO A 5 23.94 -41.30 4.61
C PRO A 5 24.46 -41.19 6.07
N LYS A 6 25.78 -41.21 6.30
CA LYS A 6 26.40 -41.25 7.64
C LYS A 6 27.05 -39.94 8.09
N HIS A 7 26.80 -38.82 7.40
CA HIS A 7 27.41 -37.53 7.71
C HIS A 7 26.42 -36.52 8.30
N SER A 8 25.51 -36.96 9.18
CA SER A 8 24.75 -36.04 10.04
C SER A 8 25.61 -35.70 11.25
N ILE A 9 26.25 -34.54 11.22
CA ILE A 9 26.91 -33.95 12.39
C ILE A 9 25.79 -33.43 13.29
N GLU A 10 25.88 -33.66 14.60
CA GLU A 10 24.92 -33.11 15.55
C GLU A 10 24.96 -31.58 15.46
N SER A 11 23.81 -30.95 15.19
CA SER A 11 23.75 -29.50 15.06
C SER A 11 23.98 -28.85 16.42
N GLU A 12 24.88 -27.89 16.48
CA GLU A 12 25.01 -27.05 17.67
C GLU A 12 23.69 -26.30 17.92
N THR A 13 23.23 -26.30 19.17
CA THR A 13 22.06 -25.51 19.58
C THR A 13 22.49 -24.06 19.78
N LEU A 14 22.10 -23.18 18.87
CA LEU A 14 22.34 -21.75 19.01
C LEU A 14 21.43 -21.14 20.10
N PRO A 15 21.89 -20.11 20.83
CA PRO A 15 21.08 -19.42 21.81
C PRO A 15 19.88 -18.70 21.17
N ASP A 16 18.72 -18.78 21.84
CA ASP A 16 17.50 -18.08 21.44
C ASP A 16 17.44 -16.67 22.07
N PHE A 17 17.37 -15.65 21.20
CA PHE A 17 17.26 -14.24 21.59
C PHE A 17 15.88 -13.62 21.33
N THR A 18 14.88 -14.41 20.94
CA THR A 18 13.55 -13.92 20.52
C THR A 18 12.90 -13.01 21.56
N ASN A 19 13.11 -13.27 22.85
CA ASN A 19 12.56 -12.49 23.98
C ASN A 19 13.56 -11.52 24.63
N ARG A 20 14.68 -11.22 23.97
CA ARG A 20 15.76 -10.35 24.50
C ARG A 20 16.03 -9.13 23.62
N THR A 21 15.06 -8.74 22.81
CA THR A 21 15.19 -7.63 21.86
C THR A 21 14.76 -6.30 22.49
N PHE A 22 15.42 -5.22 22.08
CA PHE A 22 15.00 -3.87 22.41
C PHE A 22 14.18 -3.29 21.25
N ASN A 23 13.06 -2.62 21.56
CA ASN A 23 12.27 -1.91 20.56
C ASN A 23 12.17 -0.42 20.93
N PHE A 24 12.90 0.40 20.18
CA PHE A 24 12.89 1.86 20.33
C PHE A 24 12.00 2.56 19.28
N ALA A 25 11.17 1.80 18.56
CA ALA A 25 10.22 2.39 17.64
C ALA A 25 9.22 3.28 18.40
N PRO A 26 8.78 4.40 17.80
CA PRO A 26 7.77 5.25 18.40
C PRO A 26 6.51 4.44 18.76
N PRO A 27 5.84 4.75 19.89
CA PRO A 27 4.66 4.03 20.31
C PRO A 27 3.58 4.10 19.23
N TYR A 28 2.81 3.01 19.13
CA TYR A 28 1.71 2.91 18.20
C TYR A 28 0.64 3.95 18.56
N ARG A 29 0.42 4.93 17.68
CA ARG A 29 -0.62 5.95 17.85
C ARG A 29 -1.90 5.53 17.12
N SER A 30 -3.04 6.00 17.61
CA SER A 30 -4.29 5.98 16.85
C SER A 30 -4.13 6.83 15.59
N ASP A 31 -4.76 6.40 14.51
CA ASP A 31 -4.95 7.25 13.35
C ASP A 31 -6.16 8.17 13.57
N GLN A 32 -6.11 9.35 12.97
CA GLN A 32 -7.26 10.24 12.86
C GLN A 32 -7.42 10.66 11.39
N PRO A 33 -8.64 10.69 10.85
CA PRO A 33 -8.86 11.27 9.54
C PRO A 33 -8.62 12.79 9.61
N HIS A 34 -8.48 13.41 8.45
CA HIS A 34 -8.38 14.86 8.36
C HIS A 34 -9.68 15.53 8.87
N LEU A 35 -9.60 16.78 9.30
CA LEU A 35 -10.77 17.53 9.74
C LEU A 35 -11.86 17.52 8.67
N PHE A 36 -13.08 17.13 9.06
CA PHE A 36 -14.26 17.01 8.19
C PHE A 36 -14.09 16.02 7.03
N ARG A 37 -13.21 15.03 7.17
CA ARG A 37 -13.00 13.94 6.21
C ARG A 37 -13.13 12.59 6.89
N SER A 38 -13.31 11.56 6.06
CA SER A 38 -13.25 10.15 6.47
C SER A 38 -12.02 9.48 5.89
N PHE A 39 -11.61 8.33 6.45
CA PHE A 39 -10.59 7.49 5.82
C PHE A 39 -11.08 7.02 4.44
N GLY A 40 -10.19 7.06 3.46
CA GLY A 40 -10.51 6.77 2.06
C GLY A 40 -10.99 7.97 1.25
N ASP A 41 -11.30 9.12 1.87
CA ASP A 41 -11.67 10.32 1.12
C ASP A 41 -10.54 10.79 0.20
N THR A 42 -10.87 11.15 -1.03
CA THR A 42 -9.94 11.74 -1.99
C THR A 42 -9.61 13.19 -1.58
N LEU A 43 -8.33 13.44 -1.31
CA LEU A 43 -7.77 14.77 -1.03
C LEU A 43 -7.35 15.49 -2.30
N LYS A 44 -6.79 14.75 -3.26
CA LYS A 44 -6.44 15.25 -4.59
C LYS A 44 -6.79 14.18 -5.62
N ASP A 45 -7.76 14.49 -6.47
CA ASP A 45 -8.14 13.61 -7.57
C ASP A 45 -7.12 13.67 -8.71
N VAL A 46 -7.22 12.71 -9.62
CA VAL A 46 -6.50 12.74 -10.90
C VAL A 46 -6.94 14.01 -11.64
N THR A 47 -5.98 14.81 -12.11
CA THR A 47 -6.31 16.00 -12.89
C THR A 47 -7.10 15.61 -14.12
N ASP A 48 -8.31 16.16 -14.27
CA ASP A 48 -9.22 15.88 -15.39
C ASP A 48 -8.50 16.09 -16.73
N GLY A 49 -8.31 15.01 -17.48
CA GLY A 49 -7.62 15.07 -18.76
C GLY A 49 -7.50 13.72 -19.47
N TYR A 50 -7.29 13.80 -20.78
CA TYR A 50 -6.84 12.67 -21.59
C TYR A 50 -5.32 12.54 -21.45
N PHE A 51 -4.86 11.37 -20.99
CA PHE A 51 -3.44 11.07 -20.90
C PHE A 51 -2.98 10.38 -22.18
N ASN A 52 -1.93 10.93 -22.82
CA ASN A 52 -1.28 10.27 -23.95
C ASN A 52 -0.22 9.30 -23.41
N ALA A 53 -0.50 8.00 -23.53
CA ALA A 53 0.39 6.92 -23.09
C ALA A 53 1.80 6.99 -23.70
N ASN A 54 1.95 7.56 -24.90
CA ASN A 54 3.25 7.73 -25.56
C ASN A 54 4.16 8.77 -24.89
N LEU A 55 3.62 9.60 -23.99
CA LEU A 55 4.39 10.58 -23.21
C LEU A 55 4.84 10.04 -21.85
N ASN A 56 4.59 8.75 -21.58
CA ASN A 56 4.85 8.08 -20.31
C ASN A 56 4.34 8.85 -19.08
N PRO A 57 3.04 9.20 -19.03
CA PRO A 57 2.52 10.05 -17.96
C PRO A 57 2.48 9.30 -16.62
N VAL A 58 2.69 10.04 -15.54
CA VAL A 58 2.48 9.56 -14.17
C VAL A 58 1.13 10.07 -13.68
N ILE A 59 0.17 9.17 -13.55
CA ILE A 59 -1.17 9.44 -13.04
C ILE A 59 -1.14 9.25 -11.53
N SER A 60 -1.65 10.22 -10.77
CA SER A 60 -1.60 10.15 -9.30
C SER A 60 -2.87 10.67 -8.64
N ALA A 61 -3.19 10.07 -7.49
CA ALA A 61 -4.28 10.49 -6.60
C ALA A 61 -3.82 10.41 -5.13
N LEU A 62 -4.42 11.25 -4.28
CA LEU A 62 -4.09 11.35 -2.86
C LEU A 62 -5.35 11.10 -2.02
N PHE A 63 -5.23 10.26 -1.00
CA PHE A 63 -6.33 9.83 -0.13
C PHE A 63 -6.01 10.06 1.34
N VAL A 64 -7.03 10.26 2.16
CA VAL A 64 -6.91 10.17 3.63
C VAL A 64 -6.65 8.72 4.00
N ALA A 65 -5.59 8.46 4.76
CA ALA A 65 -5.09 7.11 5.02
C ALA A 65 -4.82 6.86 6.49
N GLY A 66 -4.94 5.60 6.91
CA GLY A 66 -4.36 5.10 8.17
C GLY A 66 -2.93 4.59 7.96
N ASN A 67 -2.19 4.38 9.05
CA ASN A 67 -0.84 3.83 9.01
C ASN A 67 -0.83 2.38 8.42
N PRO A 68 -0.05 2.09 7.37
CA PRO A 68 0.02 0.75 6.76
C PRO A 68 0.50 -0.34 7.71
N ARG A 69 1.15 0.03 8.83
CA ARG A 69 1.52 -0.91 9.88
C ARG A 69 0.32 -1.43 10.70
N ASN A 70 -0.90 -0.93 10.47
CA ASN A 70 -2.10 -1.47 11.11
C ASN A 70 -2.44 -2.86 10.57
N ASP A 71 -2.32 -3.02 9.26
CA ASP A 71 -2.50 -4.29 8.55
C ASP A 71 -1.58 -4.28 7.34
N PRO A 72 -0.60 -5.20 7.25
CA PRO A 72 0.32 -5.30 6.11
C PRO A 72 -0.34 -5.76 4.80
N MET A 73 -1.64 -6.06 4.79
CA MET A 73 -2.42 -6.45 3.61
C MET A 73 -1.87 -7.72 2.93
N ILE A 74 -1.41 -8.70 3.70
CA ILE A 74 -0.85 -9.95 3.15
C ILE A 74 -1.91 -10.66 2.28
N GLY A 75 -1.55 -10.92 1.01
CA GLY A 75 -2.45 -11.53 0.03
C GLY A 75 -3.57 -10.61 -0.48
N LYS A 76 -3.51 -9.31 -0.16
CA LYS A 76 -4.42 -8.26 -0.61
C LYS A 76 -3.59 -7.15 -1.30
N THR A 77 -4.15 -5.95 -1.46
CA THR A 77 -3.47 -4.79 -2.06
C THR A 77 -3.88 -3.49 -1.38
N PHE A 78 -2.99 -2.51 -1.30
CA PHE A 78 -3.27 -1.13 -0.89
C PHE A 78 -3.81 -0.26 -2.03
N LEU A 79 -3.58 -0.66 -3.29
CA LEU A 79 -4.02 0.10 -4.46
C LEU A 79 -4.58 -0.78 -5.58
N THR A 80 -5.47 -0.22 -6.38
CA THR A 80 -5.88 -0.81 -7.66
C THR A 80 -5.81 0.23 -8.76
N VAL A 81 -5.43 -0.22 -9.95
CA VAL A 81 -5.79 0.47 -11.20
C VAL A 81 -6.87 -0.37 -11.86
N GLU A 82 -8.00 0.27 -12.14
CA GLU A 82 -9.16 -0.43 -12.66
C GLU A 82 -9.58 0.13 -14.01
N LYS A 83 -9.85 -0.76 -14.96
CA LYS A 83 -10.32 -0.42 -16.30
C LYS A 83 -11.84 -0.57 -16.39
N LYS A 84 -12.52 0.42 -16.96
CA LYS A 84 -13.95 0.33 -17.23
C LYS A 84 -14.23 -0.72 -18.31
N GLN A 85 -15.09 -1.67 -17.98
CA GLN A 85 -15.65 -2.68 -18.88
C GLN A 85 -17.13 -2.37 -19.16
N LYS A 86 -17.81 -3.23 -19.94
CA LYS A 86 -19.24 -3.06 -20.26
C LYS A 86 -20.11 -3.03 -19.00
N ASP A 87 -19.87 -3.96 -18.08
CA ASP A 87 -20.74 -4.21 -16.91
C ASP A 87 -20.04 -3.93 -15.57
N GLY A 88 -18.96 -3.15 -15.56
CA GLY A 88 -18.25 -2.83 -14.32
C GLY A 88 -16.82 -2.36 -14.49
N TRP A 89 -16.02 -2.61 -13.47
CA TRP A 89 -14.61 -2.26 -13.40
C TRP A 89 -13.79 -3.54 -13.19
N GLU A 90 -12.72 -3.68 -13.97
CA GLU A 90 -11.78 -4.79 -13.88
C GLU A 90 -10.46 -4.28 -13.29
N ILE A 91 -9.96 -4.95 -12.26
CA ILE A 91 -8.62 -4.65 -11.71
C ILE A 91 -7.59 -5.11 -12.74
N VAL A 92 -6.84 -4.16 -13.28
CA VAL A 92 -5.77 -4.42 -14.26
C VAL A 92 -4.39 -4.29 -13.64
N ARG A 93 -4.25 -3.58 -12.52
CA ARG A 93 -3.00 -3.46 -11.75
C ARG A 93 -3.28 -3.39 -10.24
N THR A 94 -2.28 -3.79 -9.46
CA THR A 94 -2.23 -3.78 -7.98
C THR A 94 -0.87 -3.25 -7.50
N ASP A 95 -0.65 -3.14 -6.19
CA ASP A 95 0.64 -2.71 -5.62
C ASP A 95 1.82 -3.68 -5.90
N ASN A 96 1.54 -4.87 -6.42
CA ASN A 96 2.55 -5.84 -6.85
C ASN A 96 3.05 -5.59 -8.29
N ASP A 97 2.39 -4.71 -9.04
CA ASP A 97 2.79 -4.38 -10.41
C ASP A 97 3.88 -3.30 -10.43
N TYR A 98 4.93 -3.52 -11.24
CA TYR A 98 6.10 -2.63 -11.35
C TYR A 98 5.77 -1.19 -11.76
N ASP A 99 4.68 -1.00 -12.49
CA ASP A 99 4.22 0.30 -12.96
C ASP A 99 3.35 1.06 -11.94
N THR A 100 3.16 0.54 -10.73
CA THR A 100 2.42 1.23 -9.65
C THR A 100 3.32 1.60 -8.47
N ARG A 101 2.94 2.63 -7.71
CA ARG A 101 3.61 2.97 -6.44
C ARG A 101 2.58 3.36 -5.37
N PHE A 102 2.82 2.84 -4.17
CA PHE A 102 2.13 3.22 -2.95
C PHE A 102 3.08 4.04 -2.07
N TYR A 103 2.73 5.29 -1.80
CA TYR A 103 3.44 6.13 -0.83
C TYR A 103 2.51 6.46 0.32
N TRP A 104 3.02 6.33 1.54
CA TRP A 104 2.32 6.77 2.73
C TRP A 104 3.17 7.77 3.51
N GLN A 105 2.52 8.79 4.07
CA GLN A 105 3.19 9.78 4.91
C GLN A 105 2.25 10.31 5.99
N TYR A 106 2.81 10.63 7.15
CA TYR A 106 2.11 11.47 8.11
C TYR A 106 2.04 12.90 7.59
N LYS A 107 0.83 13.45 7.53
CA LYS A 107 0.62 14.88 7.30
C LYS A 107 0.76 15.67 8.59
N HIS A 108 0.17 15.16 9.68
CA HIS A 108 0.30 15.71 11.03
C HIS A 108 0.58 14.59 12.03
N PRO A 109 1.87 14.28 12.30
CA PRO A 109 2.27 13.14 13.15
C PRO A 109 1.72 13.17 14.57
N LEU A 110 1.51 14.37 15.13
CA LEU A 110 0.98 14.57 16.49
C LEU A 110 -0.53 14.26 16.57
N LEU A 111 -1.26 14.53 15.49
CA LEU A 111 -2.70 14.28 15.39
C LEU A 111 -2.99 12.87 14.84
N GLY A 112 -1.98 12.14 14.37
CA GLY A 112 -2.18 10.85 13.73
C GLY A 112 -2.85 10.94 12.36
N MET A 113 -2.78 12.11 11.70
CA MET A 113 -3.33 12.31 10.36
C MET A 113 -2.30 11.93 9.30
N SER A 114 -2.68 11.05 8.39
CA SER A 114 -1.83 10.58 7.30
C SER A 114 -2.55 10.52 5.97
N GLU A 115 -1.74 10.48 4.92
CA GLU A 115 -2.17 10.47 3.53
C GLU A 115 -1.52 9.31 2.78
N ALA A 116 -2.26 8.71 1.84
CA ALA A 116 -1.75 7.73 0.89
C ALA A 116 -1.78 8.32 -0.51
N ARG A 117 -0.62 8.34 -1.17
CA ARG A 117 -0.48 8.74 -2.57
C ARG A 117 -0.26 7.51 -3.42
N ILE A 118 -1.12 7.32 -4.40
CA ILE A 118 -1.00 6.27 -5.39
C ILE A 118 -0.48 6.89 -6.67
N GLU A 119 0.47 6.21 -7.31
CA GLU A 119 0.92 6.55 -8.66
C GLU A 119 0.77 5.35 -9.59
N TRP A 120 0.41 5.63 -10.83
CA TRP A 120 0.45 4.71 -11.94
C TRP A 120 1.27 5.32 -13.08
N HIS A 121 2.33 4.62 -13.48
CA HIS A 121 3.27 5.04 -14.50
C HIS A 121 2.85 4.37 -15.81
N VAL A 122 2.15 5.13 -16.65
CA VAL A 122 1.58 4.62 -17.90
C VAL A 122 2.67 4.61 -18.96
N ASP A 123 2.71 3.58 -19.80
CA ASP A 123 3.55 3.52 -21.01
C ASP A 123 2.68 3.25 -22.25
N SER A 124 3.31 3.24 -23.42
CA SER A 124 2.65 3.03 -24.72
C SER A 124 1.99 1.66 -24.91
N SER A 125 2.23 0.67 -24.03
CA SER A 125 1.55 -0.63 -24.06
C SER A 125 0.13 -0.58 -23.48
N VAL A 126 -0.19 0.46 -22.71
CA VAL A 126 -1.50 0.61 -22.08
C VAL A 126 -2.57 0.90 -23.13
N LYS A 127 -3.56 0.00 -23.20
CA LYS A 127 -4.69 0.15 -24.14
C LYS A 127 -5.51 1.40 -23.79
N PRO A 128 -6.00 2.16 -24.79
CA PRO A 128 -6.95 3.24 -24.55
C PRO A 128 -8.18 2.76 -23.75
N GLY A 129 -8.74 3.65 -22.94
CA GLY A 129 -9.91 3.37 -22.11
C GLY A 129 -10.08 4.35 -20.96
N ILE A 130 -11.13 4.13 -20.17
CA ILE A 130 -11.38 4.86 -18.93
C ILE A 130 -10.83 4.03 -17.78
N TYR A 131 -10.05 4.68 -16.93
CA TYR A 131 -9.41 4.06 -15.77
C TYR A 131 -9.76 4.83 -14.50
N ARG A 132 -9.67 4.16 -13.35
CA ARG A 132 -9.72 4.79 -12.02
C ARG A 132 -8.63 4.21 -11.11
N LEU A 133 -8.20 5.02 -10.15
CA LEU A 133 -7.32 4.60 -9.07
C LEU A 133 -8.17 4.30 -7.82
N GLY A 134 -7.93 3.15 -7.19
CA GLY A 134 -8.55 2.76 -5.93
C GLY A 134 -7.53 2.68 -4.81
N TYR A 135 -7.92 3.09 -3.60
CA TYR A 135 -7.12 2.97 -2.38
C TYR A 135 -7.83 2.07 -1.35
N PHE A 136 -7.07 1.19 -0.72
CA PHE A 136 -7.50 0.35 0.38
C PHE A 136 -6.53 0.48 1.55
N GLY A 137 -7.06 0.51 2.77
CA GLY A 137 -6.21 0.59 3.96
C GLY A 137 -6.99 0.36 5.24
N HIS A 138 -6.24 0.23 6.33
CA HIS A 138 -6.79 0.05 7.66
C HIS A 138 -6.36 1.22 8.55
N SER A 139 -7.30 1.67 9.38
CA SER A 139 -7.07 2.66 10.43
C SER A 139 -7.31 2.03 11.78
N ARG A 140 -6.57 2.46 12.80
CA ARG A 140 -6.84 2.11 14.18
C ARG A 140 -7.40 3.31 14.93
N ALA A 141 -8.58 3.13 15.51
CA ALA A 141 -9.21 4.12 16.38
C ALA A 141 -8.54 4.16 17.76
N SER A 142 -8.68 5.30 18.43
CA SER A 142 -8.17 5.52 19.78
C SER A 142 -9.12 4.79 20.74
N PHE A 143 -8.67 3.66 21.28
CA PHE A 143 -9.37 2.84 22.27
C PHE A 143 -10.81 2.44 21.87
N SER A 144 -10.95 1.30 21.18
CA SER A 144 -12.14 0.47 21.39
C SER A 144 -11.93 -0.30 22.70
N LYS A 145 -12.96 -0.31 23.57
CA LYS A 145 -12.98 -1.02 24.84
C LYS A 145 -12.68 -2.50 24.67
#